data_AF-A0A9W6G1W0-F1
#
_entry.id   AF-A0A9W6G1W0-F1
#
_cell.length_a   1.000
_cell.length_b   1.000
_cell.length_c   1.000
_cell.angle_alpha   90.00
_cell.angle_beta   90.00
_cell.angle_gamma   90.00
#
_symmetry.space_group_name_H-M   'P 1'
#
loop_
_entity.id
_entity.type
_entity.pdbx_description
1 polymer ?
#
loop_
_entity_poly.entity_id
_entity_poly.type
_entity_poly.pdbx_seq_one_letter_code
_entity_poly.pdbx_strand_id
1 'polypeptide(L)'
;MQAAKKEEIFPKDPNKTYSLMAIVDGDSFQVEKGPEDTVQSWPHLMVRELGLFLLVLAVILGVSLLFNAPLEEAANPQHSTNPAKAPWYFVGIQELVSYSALLGGIVTPALIVVSLLLLPYLDRNPKGTGVWFSRDRRVATILFTIFVVAMVILILIGQFLRGPNWHLYLPWSN
;
A
#
# COMPACT_ATOMS: atom_id res chain seq x y z
N MET A 1 38.98 7.80 -21.71
CA MET A 1 37.60 7.86 -21.16
C MET A 1 36.81 8.84 -22.01
N GLN A 2 36.00 8.35 -22.96
CA GLN A 2 35.17 9.22 -23.80
C GLN A 2 33.97 9.69 -22.97
N ALA A 3 33.82 11.00 -22.83
CA ALA A 3 32.67 11.60 -22.17
C ALA A 3 31.40 11.22 -22.95
N ALA A 4 30.43 10.63 -22.27
CA ALA A 4 29.12 10.33 -22.85
C ALA A 4 28.51 11.64 -23.38
N LYS A 5 28.35 11.74 -24.70
CA LYS A 5 27.71 12.86 -25.38
C LYS A 5 26.28 12.93 -24.86
N LYS A 6 25.91 14.03 -24.18
CA LYS A 6 24.52 14.31 -23.80
C LYS A 6 23.71 14.38 -25.09
N GLU A 7 22.90 13.36 -25.36
CA GLU A 7 21.94 13.41 -26.46
C GLU A 7 20.86 14.44 -26.09
N GLU A 8 20.84 15.56 -26.81
CA GLU A 8 19.74 16.52 -26.71
C GLU A 8 18.49 15.87 -27.33
N ILE A 9 17.40 15.78 -26.56
CA ILE A 9 16.14 15.13 -26.96
C ILE A 9 15.49 15.88 -28.14
N PHE A 10 15.71 17.20 -28.19
CA PHE A 10 15.35 18.06 -29.31
C PHE A 10 16.64 18.61 -29.96
N PRO A 11 17.33 17.81 -30.79
CA PRO A 11 18.45 18.33 -31.56
C PRO A 11 17.91 19.43 -32.47
N LYS A 12 18.60 20.57 -32.52
CA LYS A 12 18.32 21.65 -33.47
C LYS A 12 18.73 21.20 -34.88
N ASP A 13 17.98 20.27 -35.45
CA ASP A 13 18.15 19.75 -36.79
C ASP A 13 17.19 20.49 -37.75
N PRO A 14 17.72 21.27 -38.72
CA PRO A 14 16.88 21.99 -39.68
C PRO A 14 15.97 21.08 -40.52
N ASN A 15 16.25 19.77 -40.61
CA ASN A 15 15.47 18.81 -41.38
C ASN A 15 14.36 18.14 -40.56
N LYS A 16 14.25 18.43 -39.26
CA LYS A 16 13.34 17.74 -38.34
C LYS A 16 12.23 18.70 -37.89
N THR A 17 11.05 18.52 -38.47
CA THR A 17 9.86 19.32 -38.14
C THR A 17 9.07 18.66 -37.00
N TYR A 18 8.98 19.34 -35.86
CA TYR A 18 8.14 18.92 -34.74
C TYR A 18 6.77 19.60 -34.84
N SER A 19 5.69 18.81 -34.84
CA SER A 19 4.31 19.34 -34.81
C SER A 19 3.79 19.34 -33.37
N LEU A 20 3.54 20.54 -32.83
CA LEU A 20 2.84 20.72 -31.56
C LEU A 20 1.35 20.50 -31.81
N MET A 21 0.81 19.35 -31.38
CA MET A 21 -0.60 18.99 -31.59
C MET A 21 -1.57 19.88 -30.80
N ALA A 22 -1.25 20.21 -29.54
CA ALA A 22 -1.95 21.20 -28.73
C ALA A 22 -1.13 21.48 -27.46
N ILE A 23 -1.14 22.74 -27.01
CA ILE A 23 -0.71 23.10 -25.66
C ILE A 23 -2.01 23.26 -24.85
N VAL A 24 -2.20 22.40 -23.86
CA VAL A 24 -3.33 22.45 -22.95
C VAL A 24 -2.76 22.68 -21.56
N ASP A 25 -3.28 23.67 -20.85
CA ASP A 25 -2.96 23.85 -19.43
C ASP A 25 -3.45 22.61 -18.68
N GLY A 26 -2.51 21.91 -18.06
CA GLY A 26 -2.79 20.76 -17.21
C GLY A 26 -2.17 20.95 -15.83
N ASP A 27 -2.83 20.38 -14.85
CA ASP A 27 -2.54 20.45 -13.42
C ASP A 27 -2.00 19.11 -12.87
N SER A 28 -1.71 18.16 -13.78
CA SER A 28 -1.07 16.90 -13.45
C SER A 28 0.39 17.08 -13.06
N PHE A 29 0.90 16.19 -12.20
CA PHE A 29 2.31 16.16 -11.79
C PHE A 29 3.31 16.03 -12.96
N GLN A 30 2.87 15.54 -14.11
CA GLN A 30 3.72 15.38 -15.29
C GLN A 30 3.82 16.66 -16.13
N VAL A 31 2.98 17.68 -15.89
CA VAL A 31 2.95 18.89 -16.73
C VAL A 31 4.20 19.74 -16.57
N GLU A 32 4.79 19.76 -15.36
CA GLU A 32 6.03 20.51 -15.09
C GLU A 32 7.30 19.71 -15.45
N LYS A 33 7.17 18.44 -15.88
CA LYS A 33 8.31 17.57 -16.18
C LYS A 33 8.50 17.47 -17.69
N GLY A 34 9.58 18.09 -18.18
CA GLY A 34 9.99 17.95 -19.57
C GLY A 34 10.46 16.52 -19.87
N PRO A 35 10.52 16.12 -21.16
CA PRO A 35 11.12 14.85 -21.58
C PRO A 35 12.51 14.61 -20.99
N GLU A 36 13.28 15.67 -20.74
CA GLU A 36 14.60 15.68 -20.09
C GLU A 36 14.60 15.20 -18.64
N ASP A 37 13.48 15.35 -17.93
CA ASP A 37 13.28 14.90 -16.55
C ASP A 37 12.62 13.51 -16.47
N THR A 38 12.44 12.86 -17.62
CA THR A 38 11.86 11.53 -17.73
C THR A 38 12.83 10.56 -18.41
N VAL A 39 12.66 9.27 -18.13
CA VAL A 39 13.43 8.21 -18.77
C VAL A 39 12.46 7.18 -19.34
N GLN A 40 12.84 6.56 -20.46
CA GLN A 40 12.03 5.51 -21.08
C GLN A 40 11.84 4.34 -20.12
N SER A 41 10.61 3.86 -19.98
CA SER A 41 10.26 2.74 -19.10
C SER A 41 11.00 1.46 -19.51
N TRP A 42 11.17 1.26 -20.81
CA TRP A 42 12.04 0.23 -21.35
C TRP A 42 13.43 0.81 -21.67
N PRO A 43 14.54 0.19 -21.23
CA PRO A 43 14.63 -0.96 -20.33
C PRO A 43 14.66 -0.58 -18.85
N HIS A 44 14.77 0.71 -18.51
CA HIS A 44 15.22 1.16 -17.19
C HIS A 44 14.28 0.79 -16.05
N LEU A 45 12.98 1.04 -16.19
CA LEU A 45 11.98 0.68 -15.19
C LEU A 45 11.74 -0.83 -15.20
N MET A 46 11.53 -1.40 -16.38
CA MET A 46 11.18 -2.82 -16.55
C MET A 46 12.24 -3.78 -15.97
N VAL A 47 13.53 -3.50 -16.18
CA VAL A 47 14.61 -4.33 -15.61
C VAL A 47 14.67 -4.21 -14.09
N ARG A 48 14.43 -3.02 -13.53
CA ARG A 48 14.39 -2.82 -12.06
C ARG A 48 13.19 -3.52 -11.44
N GLU A 49 12.02 -3.42 -12.05
CA GLU A 49 10.80 -4.10 -11.59
C GLU A 49 10.95 -5.61 -11.68
N LEU A 50 11.53 -6.14 -12.76
CA LEU A 50 11.84 -7.57 -12.88
C LEU A 50 12.83 -8.01 -11.80
N GLY A 51 13.87 -7.23 -11.52
CA GLY A 51 14.82 -7.51 -10.45
C GLY A 51 14.16 -7.55 -9.07
N LEU A 52 13.28 -6.59 -8.77
CA LEU A 52 12.51 -6.55 -7.52
C LEU A 52 11.52 -7.73 -7.43
N PHE A 53 10.85 -8.07 -8.54
CA PHE A 53 9.95 -9.22 -8.60
C PHE A 53 10.70 -10.52 -8.28
N LEU A 54 11.84 -10.75 -8.93
CA LEU A 54 12.66 -11.94 -8.68
C LEU A 54 13.18 -11.97 -7.25
N LEU A 55 13.57 -10.82 -6.69
CA LEU A 55 13.99 -10.71 -5.29
C LEU A 55 12.84 -11.08 -4.34
N VAL A 56 11.66 -10.51 -4.51
CA VAL A 56 10.48 -10.81 -3.69
C VAL A 56 10.11 -12.28 -3.79
N LEU A 57 10.10 -12.84 -5.00
CA LEU A 57 9.85 -14.25 -5.24
C LEU A 57 10.88 -15.13 -4.51
N ALA A 58 12.17 -14.81 -4.63
CA ALA A 58 13.24 -15.53 -3.95
C ALA A 58 13.09 -15.47 -2.43
N VAL A 59 12.71 -14.31 -1.87
CA VAL A 59 12.44 -14.17 -0.42
C VAL A 59 11.26 -15.03 0.00
N ILE A 60 10.14 -15.00 -0.73
CA ILE A 60 8.95 -15.80 -0.41
C ILE A 60 9.27 -17.30 -0.47
N LEU A 61 9.97 -17.75 -1.53
CA LEU A 61 10.39 -19.13 -1.67
C LEU A 61 11.38 -19.53 -0.57
N GLY A 62 12.34 -18.67 -0.23
CA GLY A 62 13.28 -18.89 0.86
C GLY A 62 12.57 -19.06 2.20
N VAL A 63 11.61 -18.18 2.52
CA VAL A 63 10.80 -18.30 3.74
C VAL A 63 9.98 -19.59 3.73
N SER A 64 9.37 -19.96 2.60
CA SER A 64 8.58 -21.19 2.47
C SER A 64 9.42 -22.46 2.69
N LEU A 65 10.67 -22.47 2.25
CA LEU A 65 11.59 -23.61 2.44
C LEU A 65 12.14 -23.70 3.88
N LEU A 66 12.29 -22.56 4.56
CA LEU A 66 12.87 -22.52 5.92
C LEU A 66 11.80 -22.65 7.02
N PHE A 67 10.57 -22.23 6.75
CA PHE A 67 9.49 -22.20 7.72
C PHE A 67 8.27 -22.96 7.19
N ASN A 68 8.00 -24.13 7.79
CA ASN A 68 6.78 -24.88 7.51
C ASN A 68 5.57 -24.13 8.05
N ALA A 69 4.49 -24.07 7.25
CA ALA A 69 3.22 -23.58 7.74
C ALA A 69 2.67 -24.56 8.80
N PRO A 70 2.29 -24.08 10.00
CA PRO A 70 1.61 -24.93 10.97
C PRO A 70 0.27 -25.35 10.40
N LEU A 71 0.07 -26.66 10.23
CA LEU A 71 -1.19 -27.24 9.77
C LEU A 71 -2.08 -27.52 10.99
N GLU A 72 -3.33 -27.05 10.94
CA GLU A 72 -4.36 -27.41 11.92
C GLU A 72 -4.98 -28.77 11.59
N GLU A 73 -5.82 -29.29 12.49
CA GLU A 73 -6.60 -30.50 12.26
C GLU A 73 -7.57 -30.34 11.09
N ALA A 74 -8.02 -31.47 10.53
CA ALA A 74 -9.02 -31.46 9.47
C ALA A 74 -10.31 -30.77 9.94
N ALA A 75 -10.89 -29.95 9.06
CA ALA A 75 -12.07 -29.15 9.39
C ALA A 75 -13.23 -30.02 9.87
N ASN A 76 -13.74 -29.72 11.07
CA ASN A 76 -14.90 -30.36 11.66
C ASN A 76 -16.04 -29.34 11.87
N PRO A 77 -17.16 -29.44 11.12
CA PRO A 77 -18.30 -28.52 11.27
C PRO A 77 -18.96 -28.56 12.66
N GLN A 78 -18.78 -29.64 13.43
CA GLN A 78 -19.35 -29.79 14.77
C GLN A 78 -18.49 -29.16 15.87
N HIS A 79 -17.27 -28.73 15.57
CA HIS A 79 -16.33 -28.18 16.55
C HIS A 79 -15.62 -26.93 15.99
N SER A 80 -15.98 -25.74 16.47
CA SER A 80 -15.27 -24.52 16.11
C SER A 80 -13.98 -24.37 16.92
N THR A 81 -12.89 -23.99 16.26
CA THR A 81 -11.62 -23.70 16.93
C THR A 81 -11.76 -22.53 17.89
N ASN A 82 -11.05 -22.59 19.02
CA ASN A 82 -11.09 -21.55 20.05
C ASN A 82 -9.68 -21.27 20.58
N PRO A 83 -9.12 -20.07 20.34
CA PRO A 83 -9.70 -18.94 19.58
C PRO A 83 -9.61 -19.13 18.06
N ALA A 84 -10.69 -18.87 17.34
CA ALA A 84 -10.67 -18.80 15.88
C ALA A 84 -10.08 -17.45 15.43
N LYS A 85 -8.80 -17.40 15.07
CA LYS A 85 -8.14 -16.19 14.56
C LYS A 85 -8.21 -16.14 13.03
N ALA A 86 -8.59 -14.99 12.50
CA ALA A 86 -8.50 -14.71 11.07
C ALA A 86 -7.03 -14.60 10.64
N PRO A 87 -6.73 -14.62 9.32
CA PRO A 87 -5.42 -14.26 8.81
C PRO A 87 -4.99 -12.88 9.32
N TRP A 88 -3.70 -12.70 9.60
CA TRP A 88 -3.15 -11.51 10.29
C TRP A 88 -3.57 -10.16 9.69
N TYR A 89 -3.79 -10.09 8.37
CA TYR A 89 -4.24 -8.89 7.67
C TYR A 89 -5.72 -8.56 7.91
N PHE A 90 -6.52 -9.50 8.41
CA PHE A 90 -7.92 -9.30 8.82
C PHE A 90 -8.12 -9.26 10.35
N VAL A 91 -7.14 -9.69 11.13
CA VAL A 91 -7.25 -9.74 12.61
C VAL A 91 -7.58 -8.38 13.21
N GLY A 92 -7.06 -7.27 12.67
CA GLY A 92 -7.40 -5.94 13.16
C GLY A 92 -8.89 -5.58 13.01
N ILE A 93 -9.52 -5.99 11.91
CA ILE A 93 -10.97 -5.82 11.72
C ILE A 93 -11.74 -6.81 12.59
N GLN A 94 -11.26 -8.05 12.71
CA GLN A 94 -11.85 -9.07 13.59
C GLN A 94 -11.88 -8.60 15.06
N GLU A 95 -10.83 -7.90 15.50
CA GLU A 95 -10.79 -7.31 16.82
C GLU A 95 -11.95 -6.32 17.03
N LEU A 96 -12.29 -5.51 16.02
CA LEU A 96 -13.44 -4.61 16.07
C LEU A 96 -14.77 -5.37 16.07
N VAL A 97 -14.88 -6.44 15.29
CA VAL A 97 -16.04 -7.35 15.25
C VAL A 97 -16.33 -7.95 16.62
N SER A 98 -15.30 -8.21 17.42
CA SER A 98 -15.45 -8.78 18.76
C SER A 98 -16.25 -7.90 19.74
N TYR A 99 -16.25 -6.57 19.52
CA TYR A 99 -17.05 -5.63 20.33
C TYR A 99 -18.46 -5.45 19.78
N SER A 100 -18.61 -5.45 18.45
CA SER A 100 -19.91 -5.40 17.79
C SER A 100 -19.79 -5.91 16.37
N ALA A 101 -20.51 -6.99 16.07
CA ALA A 101 -20.50 -7.62 14.75
C ALA A 101 -20.95 -6.63 13.64
N LEU A 102 -21.94 -5.79 13.93
CA LEU A 102 -22.44 -4.79 12.99
C LEU A 102 -21.39 -3.69 12.75
N LEU A 103 -20.84 -3.11 13.82
CA LEU A 103 -19.92 -1.98 13.70
C LEU A 103 -18.61 -2.41 13.04
N GLY A 104 -17.99 -3.49 13.53
CA GLY A 104 -16.71 -3.95 13.02
C GLY A 104 -16.80 -4.69 11.69
N GLY A 105 -17.86 -5.47 11.48
CA GLY A 105 -17.98 -6.35 10.31
C GLY A 105 -18.58 -5.67 9.08
N ILE A 106 -19.47 -4.69 9.27
CA ILE A 106 -20.23 -4.07 8.19
C ILE A 106 -19.93 -2.58 8.09
N VAL A 107 -20.15 -1.82 9.17
CA VAL A 107 -20.09 -0.36 9.14
C VAL A 107 -18.66 0.14 8.87
N THR A 108 -17.65 -0.36 9.58
CA THR A 108 -16.27 0.09 9.41
C THR A 108 -15.70 -0.23 8.02
N PRO A 109 -15.80 -1.47 7.48
CA PRO A 109 -15.36 -1.75 6.12
C PRO A 109 -16.10 -0.91 5.08
N ALA A 110 -17.42 -0.75 5.22
CA ALA A 110 -18.21 0.09 4.33
C ALA A 110 -17.73 1.55 4.35
N LEU A 111 -17.45 2.10 5.54
CA LEU A 111 -16.94 3.46 5.70
C LEU A 111 -15.56 3.62 5.06
N ILE A 112 -14.66 2.64 5.18
CA ILE A 112 -13.35 2.67 4.52
C ILE A 112 -13.52 2.72 3.00
N VAL A 113 -14.35 1.84 2.44
CA VAL A 113 -14.61 1.80 0.99
C VAL A 113 -15.24 3.10 0.48
N VAL A 114 -16.28 3.59 1.16
CA VAL A 114 -16.94 4.85 0.78
C VAL A 114 -15.96 6.02 0.90
N SER A 115 -15.13 6.05 1.93
CA SER A 115 -14.11 7.09 2.08
C SER A 115 -13.09 7.08 0.94
N LEU A 116 -12.64 5.91 0.49
CA LEU A 116 -11.74 5.76 -0.66
C LEU A 116 -12.41 6.20 -1.96
N LEU A 117 -13.69 5.88 -2.16
CA LEU A 117 -14.47 6.33 -3.33
C LEU A 117 -14.70 7.84 -3.34
N LEU A 118 -14.88 8.46 -2.16
CA LEU A 118 -15.07 9.90 -2.01
C LEU A 118 -13.76 10.69 -2.09
N LEU A 119 -12.61 10.06 -1.87
CA LEU A 119 -11.29 10.70 -1.85
C LEU A 119 -11.00 11.60 -3.06
N PRO A 120 -11.19 11.18 -4.33
CA PRO A 120 -10.95 12.04 -5.49
C PRO A 120 -11.87 13.28 -5.54
N TYR A 121 -13.01 13.25 -4.88
CA TYR A 121 -13.95 14.37 -4.84
C TYR A 121 -13.68 15.33 -3.68
N LEU A 122 -13.18 14.79 -2.56
CA LEU A 122 -12.90 15.53 -1.33
C LEU A 122 -11.52 16.20 -1.34
N ASP A 123 -10.51 15.54 -1.91
CA ASP A 123 -9.15 16.05 -2.01
C ASP A 123 -8.74 16.24 -3.47
N ARG A 124 -9.08 17.42 -4.01
CA ARG A 124 -8.77 17.83 -5.39
C ARG A 124 -7.47 18.61 -5.51
N ASN A 125 -6.76 18.86 -4.41
CA ASN A 125 -5.58 19.71 -4.43
C ASN A 125 -4.34 18.92 -4.90
N PRO A 126 -3.73 19.26 -6.05
CA PRO A 126 -2.56 18.54 -6.55
C PRO A 126 -1.28 18.85 -5.78
N LYS A 127 -1.26 19.90 -4.96
CA LYS A 127 -0.05 20.34 -4.23
C LYS A 127 0.49 19.26 -3.30
N GLY A 128 1.81 19.07 -3.31
CA GLY A 128 2.48 18.11 -2.44
C GLY A 128 2.25 16.64 -2.81
N THR A 129 1.63 16.34 -3.95
CA THR A 129 1.47 14.97 -4.44
C THR A 129 2.84 14.38 -4.79
N GLY A 130 3.12 13.15 -4.34
CA GLY A 130 4.41 12.47 -4.59
C GLY A 130 5.59 13.00 -3.78
N VAL A 131 5.39 14.01 -2.92
CA VAL A 131 6.42 14.50 -2.01
C VAL A 131 6.22 13.88 -0.63
N TRP A 132 7.20 13.08 -0.19
CA TRP A 132 7.20 12.48 1.14
C TRP A 132 7.09 13.57 2.23
N PHE A 133 6.16 13.39 3.16
CA PHE A 133 5.92 14.31 4.27
C PHE A 133 5.68 15.76 3.84
N SER A 134 5.00 15.97 2.71
CA SER A 134 4.67 17.32 2.22
C SER A 134 3.95 18.16 3.28
N ARG A 135 4.41 19.41 3.44
CA ARG A 135 3.78 20.37 4.34
C ARG A 135 2.35 20.72 3.91
N ASP A 136 2.09 20.72 2.60
CA ASP A 136 0.79 21.04 2.02
C ASP A 136 -0.26 19.95 2.27
N ARG A 137 0.16 18.73 2.59
CA ARG A 137 -0.73 17.57 2.84
C ARG A 137 -0.67 17.06 4.28
N ARG A 138 -0.15 17.86 5.22
CA ARG A 138 0.03 17.48 6.64
C ARG A 138 -1.21 16.86 7.26
N VAL A 139 -2.39 17.45 7.06
CA VAL A 139 -3.64 16.94 7.64
C VAL A 139 -3.96 15.54 7.09
N ALA A 140 -3.92 15.36 5.76
CA ALA A 140 -4.16 14.07 5.14
C ALA A 140 -3.13 13.01 5.58
N THR A 141 -1.85 13.38 5.63
CA THR A 141 -0.77 12.49 6.11
C THR A 141 -0.97 12.10 7.57
N ILE A 142 -1.35 13.04 8.45
CA ILE A 142 -1.60 12.78 9.87
C ILE A 142 -2.81 11.85 10.02
N LEU A 143 -3.93 12.14 9.37
CA LEU A 143 -5.14 11.31 9.44
C LEU A 143 -4.88 9.89 8.93
N PHE A 144 -4.19 9.75 7.79
CA PHE A 144 -3.80 8.45 7.26
C PHE A 144 -2.84 7.71 8.20
N THR A 145 -1.87 8.41 8.79
CA THR A 145 -0.93 7.81 9.76
C THR A 145 -1.65 7.33 11.00
N ILE A 146 -2.57 8.13 11.57
CA ILE A 146 -3.41 7.72 12.71
C ILE A 146 -4.22 6.48 12.36
N PHE A 147 -4.83 6.44 11.17
CA PHE A 147 -5.56 5.27 10.69
C PHE A 147 -4.69 4.02 10.61
N VAL A 148 -3.50 4.11 10.01
CA VAL A 148 -2.55 2.99 9.90
C VAL A 148 -2.09 2.52 11.28
N VAL A 149 -1.72 3.45 12.17
CA VAL A 149 -1.29 3.14 13.54
C VAL A 149 -2.42 2.47 14.32
N ALA A 150 -3.66 2.95 14.21
CA ALA A 150 -4.81 2.34 14.84
C ALA A 150 -5.03 0.90 14.34
N MET A 151 -4.96 0.66 13.03
CA MET A 151 -5.08 -0.69 12.46
C MET A 151 -3.96 -1.62 12.94
N VAL A 152 -2.71 -1.14 12.99
CA VAL A 152 -1.58 -1.92 13.51
C VAL A 152 -1.79 -2.27 14.98
N ILE A 153 -2.24 -1.33 15.80
CA ILE A 153 -2.55 -1.58 17.21
C ILE A 153 -3.63 -2.65 17.35
N LEU A 154 -4.72 -2.56 16.58
CA LEU A 154 -5.78 -3.59 16.59
C LEU A 154 -5.27 -4.96 16.15
N ILE A 155 -4.39 -5.03 15.14
CA ILE A 155 -3.74 -6.28 14.72
C ILE A 155 -2.89 -6.84 15.87
N LEU A 156 -2.07 -6.02 16.54
CA LEU A 156 -1.25 -6.47 17.65
C LEU A 156 -2.09 -6.99 18.82
N ILE A 157 -3.19 -6.29 19.15
CA ILE A 157 -4.13 -6.72 20.19
C ILE A 157 -4.76 -8.06 19.81
N GLY A 158 -5.38 -8.15 18.63
CA GLY A 158 -6.04 -9.37 18.17
C GLY A 158 -5.09 -10.56 18.02
N GLN A 159 -3.86 -10.31 17.59
CA GLN A 159 -2.88 -11.37 17.34
C GLN A 159 -2.27 -11.91 18.63
N PHE A 160 -1.84 -11.02 19.54
CA PHE A 160 -1.01 -11.40 20.68
C PHE A 160 -1.72 -11.35 22.03
N LEU A 161 -2.74 -10.49 22.20
CA LEU A 161 -3.42 -10.28 23.49
C LEU A 161 -4.75 -11.05 23.60
N ARG A 162 -5.28 -11.61 22.52
CA ARG A 162 -6.51 -12.42 22.53
C ARG A 162 -6.22 -13.90 22.75
N GLY A 163 -6.80 -14.43 23.83
CA GLY A 163 -6.75 -15.84 24.24
C GLY A 163 -8.10 -16.56 24.12
N PRO A 164 -8.34 -17.65 24.88
CA PRO A 164 -9.57 -18.44 24.80
C PRO A 164 -10.85 -17.59 24.98
N ASN A 165 -11.88 -17.90 24.21
CA ASN A 165 -13.15 -17.17 24.12
C ASN A 165 -12.97 -15.67 23.79
N TRP A 166 -11.87 -15.32 23.13
CA TRP A 166 -11.51 -13.94 22.79
C TRP A 166 -11.32 -13.02 24.02
N HIS A 167 -11.07 -13.57 25.21
CA HIS A 167 -10.71 -12.77 26.37
C HIS A 167 -9.31 -12.15 26.21
N LEU A 168 -9.13 -10.99 26.84
CA LEU A 168 -7.85 -10.28 26.87
C LEU A 168 -6.93 -10.92 27.92
N TYR A 169 -5.76 -11.37 27.50
CA TYR A 169 -4.70 -11.86 28.37
C TYR A 169 -3.47 -10.98 28.19
N LEU A 170 -2.86 -10.60 29.30
CA LEU A 170 -1.61 -9.85 29.25
C LEU A 170 -0.46 -10.83 29.03
N PRO A 171 0.59 -10.47 28.27
CA PRO A 171 1.70 -11.37 27.96
C PRO A 171 2.41 -11.92 29.21
N TRP A 172 2.32 -11.20 30.32
CA TRP A 172 2.92 -11.52 31.62
C TRP A 172 1.96 -12.13 32.65
N SER A 173 0.69 -12.40 32.29
CA SER A 173 -0.28 -13.05 33.19
C SER A 173 -0.33 -14.57 33.03
N ASN A 174 0.77 -15.18 32.60
CA ASN A 174 0.95 -16.64 32.54
C ASN A 174 1.69 -17.12 33.79
#